data_AF-A0AAN1SG83-F1
#
_entry.id   AF-A0AAN1SG83-F1
#
_cell.length_a   1.000
_cell.length_b   1.000
_cell.length_c   1.000
_cell.angle_alpha   90.00
_cell.angle_beta   90.00
_cell.angle_gamma   90.00
#
_symmetry.space_group_name_H-M   'P 1'
#
loop_
_entity.id
_entity.type
_entity.pdbx_description
1 polymer ?
#
loop_
_entity_poly.entity_id
_entity_poly.type
_entity_poly.pdbx_seq_one_letter_code
_entity_poly.pdbx_strand_id
1 'polypeptide(L)'
;MSNYIRYLINDTDRKPLFKIGYEMLVCTFREKEIAYYYLSNLLYKKDRLNYKDYIGRKRMYRVINNMFDPYNVPELQDKLLFSEIMEKNNLESPRTRMLSSNGKFYQGNNLIELSTENFSVYLQEIIEETRSKS
;
A
#
# COMPACT_ATOMS: atom_id res chain seq x y z
N MET A 1 19.40 1.08 -2.34
CA MET A 1 19.16 0.09 -3.41
C MET A 1 19.68 -1.32 -3.05
N SER A 2 20.87 -1.48 -2.45
CA SER A 2 21.47 -2.79 -2.13
C SER A 2 20.61 -3.68 -1.21
N ASN A 3 19.95 -3.10 -0.21
CA ASN A 3 19.12 -3.86 0.74
C ASN A 3 17.91 -4.52 0.07
N TYR A 4 17.26 -3.87 -0.90
CA TYR A 4 16.09 -4.43 -1.60
C TYR A 4 16.44 -5.62 -2.47
N ILE A 5 17.60 -5.59 -3.13
CA ILE A 5 18.07 -6.73 -3.93
C ILE A 5 18.38 -7.91 -3.01
N ARG A 6 19.00 -7.67 -1.84
CA ARG A 6 19.23 -8.70 -0.84
C ARG A 6 17.93 -9.31 -0.31
N TYR A 7 16.95 -8.48 0.03
CA TYR A 7 15.62 -8.95 0.42
C TYR A 7 14.96 -9.76 -0.69
N LEU A 8 15.00 -9.27 -1.93
CA LEU A 8 14.46 -9.97 -3.07
C LEU A 8 15.13 -11.33 -3.26
N ILE A 9 16.46 -11.44 -3.22
CA ILE A 9 17.15 -12.71 -3.44
C ILE A 9 16.78 -13.74 -2.36
N ASN A 10 16.69 -13.28 -1.11
CA ASN A 10 16.42 -14.12 0.07
C ASN A 10 14.93 -14.44 0.27
N ASP A 11 14.02 -13.79 -0.44
CA ASP A 11 12.59 -14.06 -0.35
C ASP A 11 12.28 -15.43 -0.96
N THR A 12 11.74 -16.35 -0.17
CA THR A 12 11.37 -17.72 -0.60
C THR A 12 10.06 -17.77 -1.40
N ASP A 13 9.25 -16.72 -1.30
CA ASP A 13 7.92 -16.59 -1.91
C ASP A 13 7.93 -15.73 -3.19
N ARG A 14 9.11 -15.51 -3.76
CA ARG A 14 9.26 -14.82 -5.04
C ARG A 14 9.16 -15.75 -6.25
N LYS A 15 8.81 -15.16 -7.38
CA LYS A 15 8.99 -15.76 -8.71
C LYS A 15 10.48 -16.03 -8.99
N PRO A 16 10.79 -16.95 -9.93
CA PRO A 16 12.16 -17.13 -10.40
C PRO A 16 12.76 -15.80 -10.90
N LEU A 17 14.06 -15.56 -10.63
CA LEU A 17 14.71 -14.28 -10.94
C LEU A 17 14.64 -13.92 -12.43
N PHE A 18 14.75 -14.91 -13.32
CA PHE A 18 14.62 -14.70 -14.76
C PHE A 18 13.22 -14.18 -15.14
N LYS A 19 12.17 -14.70 -14.49
CA LYS A 19 10.79 -14.26 -14.71
C LYS A 19 10.60 -12.84 -14.22
N ILE A 20 11.14 -12.50 -13.05
CA ILE A 20 11.15 -11.14 -12.51
C ILE A 20 11.82 -10.17 -13.49
N GLY A 21 13.02 -10.51 -13.97
CA GLY A 21 13.75 -9.70 -14.95
C GLY A 21 12.96 -9.50 -16.25
N TYR A 22 12.37 -10.57 -16.79
CA TYR A 22 11.51 -10.49 -17.97
C TYR A 22 10.29 -9.59 -17.76
N GLU A 23 9.57 -9.77 -16.65
CA GLU A 23 8.39 -8.94 -16.33
C GLU A 23 8.76 -7.46 -16.16
N MET A 24 9.87 -7.17 -15.47
CA MET A 24 10.37 -5.80 -15.31
C MET A 24 10.76 -5.15 -16.65
N LEU A 25 11.39 -5.90 -17.55
CA LEU A 25 11.71 -5.42 -18.90
C LEU A 25 10.43 -5.11 -19.69
N VAL A 26 9.46 -6.03 -19.70
CA VAL A 26 8.18 -5.82 -20.38
C VAL A 26 7.45 -4.59 -19.84
N CYS A 27 7.37 -4.42 -18.51
CA CYS A 27 6.80 -3.23 -17.90
C CYS A 27 7.55 -1.96 -18.31
N THR A 28 8.88 -2.03 -18.37
CA THR A 28 9.73 -0.88 -18.72
C THR A 28 9.46 -0.41 -20.15
N PHE A 29 9.39 -1.34 -21.10
CA PHE A 29 9.06 -1.04 -22.49
C PHE A 29 7.63 -0.53 -22.65
N ARG A 30 6.66 -1.14 -21.95
CA ARG A 30 5.24 -0.74 -22.04
C ARG A 30 5.00 0.68 -21.52
N GLU A 31 5.55 1.00 -20.36
CA GLU A 31 5.34 2.32 -19.74
C GLU A 31 6.33 3.39 -20.25
N LYS A 32 7.33 2.99 -21.06
CA LYS A 32 8.42 3.87 -21.54
C LYS A 32 9.15 4.58 -20.40
N GLU A 33 9.35 3.85 -19.30
CA GLU A 33 10.06 4.27 -18.09
C GLU A 33 10.56 3.05 -17.33
N ILE A 34 11.63 3.18 -16.55
CA ILE A 34 12.13 2.08 -15.72
C ILE A 34 11.02 1.65 -14.77
N ALA A 35 10.75 0.34 -14.70
CA ALA A 35 9.75 -0.27 -13.83
C ALA A 35 10.11 -0.21 -12.33
N TYR A 36 10.37 0.99 -11.81
CA TYR A 36 10.90 1.23 -10.47
C TYR A 36 9.97 0.68 -9.38
N TYR A 37 8.65 0.83 -9.58
CA TYR A 37 7.66 0.40 -8.59
C TYR A 37 7.31 -1.09 -8.69
N TYR A 38 7.90 -1.85 -9.61
CA TYR A 38 7.62 -3.27 -9.74
C TYR A 38 7.95 -4.02 -8.44
N LEU A 39 9.12 -3.72 -7.84
CA LEU A 39 9.55 -4.36 -6.59
C LEU A 39 8.78 -3.84 -5.38
N SER A 40 8.52 -2.52 -5.30
CA SER A 40 7.78 -1.94 -4.17
C SER A 40 6.31 -2.38 -4.14
N ASN A 41 5.71 -2.63 -5.31
CA ASN A 41 4.32 -3.11 -5.42
C ASN A 41 4.21 -4.64 -5.26
N LEU A 42 5.30 -5.31 -4.86
CA LEU A 42 5.35 -6.75 -4.59
C LEU A 42 4.93 -7.63 -5.79
N LEU A 43 5.05 -7.12 -7.02
CA LEU A 43 4.66 -7.85 -8.23
C LEU A 43 5.56 -9.07 -8.51
N TYR A 44 6.69 -9.17 -7.82
CA TYR A 44 7.61 -10.30 -7.88
C TYR A 44 7.13 -11.52 -7.09
N LYS A 45 6.09 -11.41 -6.24
CA LYS A 45 5.56 -12.50 -5.41
C LYS A 45 4.81 -13.54 -6.24
N LYS A 46 4.82 -14.81 -5.81
CA LYS A 46 4.24 -15.94 -6.56
C LYS A 46 2.72 -15.84 -6.72
N ASP A 47 2.03 -15.31 -5.72
CA ASP A 47 0.58 -15.09 -5.71
C ASP A 47 0.12 -14.01 -6.72
N ARG A 48 1.01 -13.10 -7.11
CA ARG A 48 0.73 -12.04 -8.10
C ARG A 48 0.91 -12.55 -9.53
N LEU A 49 -0.16 -13.10 -10.09
CA LEU A 49 -0.16 -13.63 -11.45
C LEU A 49 -0.08 -12.55 -12.53
N ASN A 50 -0.67 -11.37 -12.29
CA ASN A 50 -0.83 -10.34 -13.32
C ASN A 50 0.11 -9.14 -13.12
N TYR A 51 1.35 -9.26 -13.58
CA TYR A 51 2.29 -8.14 -13.60
C TYR A 51 1.88 -7.02 -14.58
N LYS A 52 0.91 -7.27 -15.47
CA LYS A 52 0.41 -6.27 -16.41
C LYS A 52 -0.43 -5.19 -15.72
N ASP A 53 -0.80 -5.37 -14.47
CA ASP A 53 -1.46 -4.32 -13.68
C ASP A 53 -0.47 -3.24 -13.19
N TYR A 54 0.82 -3.39 -13.52
CA TYR A 54 1.83 -2.34 -13.27
C TYR A 54 1.44 -1.02 -13.95
N ILE A 55 1.35 0.05 -13.17
CA ILE A 55 1.18 1.41 -13.69
C ILE A 55 2.48 2.17 -13.49
N GLY A 56 2.98 2.76 -14.57
CA GLY A 56 4.19 3.57 -14.50
C GLY A 56 3.96 4.89 -13.75
N ARG A 57 5.02 5.41 -13.13
CA ARG A 57 5.06 6.68 -12.40
C ARG A 57 4.55 7.83 -13.26
N LYS A 58 5.06 7.98 -14.48
CA LYS A 58 4.66 9.06 -15.41
C LYS A 58 3.17 8.99 -15.72
N ARG A 59 2.64 7.79 -15.94
CA ARG A 59 1.23 7.57 -16.22
C ARG A 59 0.37 7.87 -14.99
N MET A 60 0.78 7.40 -13.82
CA MET A 60 0.13 7.69 -12.54
C MET A 60 0.05 9.19 -12.29
N TYR A 61 1.15 9.93 -12.40
CA TYR A 61 1.14 11.39 -12.20
C TYR A 61 0.32 12.12 -13.24
N ARG A 62 0.34 11.68 -14.51
CA ARG A 62 -0.52 12.27 -15.54
C ARG A 62 -1.99 12.11 -15.20
N VAL A 63 -2.39 10.92 -14.73
CA VAL A 63 -3.77 10.66 -14.30
C VAL A 63 -4.13 11.54 -13.09
N ILE A 64 -3.28 11.56 -12.07
CA ILE A 64 -3.49 12.38 -10.87
C ILE A 64 -3.65 13.84 -11.25
N ASN A 65 -2.68 14.43 -11.97
CA ASN A 65 -2.70 15.85 -12.32
C ASN A 65 -3.85 16.25 -13.25
N ASN A 66 -4.38 15.31 -14.05
CA ASN A 66 -5.49 15.59 -14.96
C ASN A 66 -6.87 15.37 -14.30
N MET A 67 -6.97 14.49 -13.30
CA MET A 67 -8.23 14.18 -12.63
C MET A 67 -8.42 14.94 -11.32
N PHE A 68 -7.32 15.30 -10.66
CA PHE A 68 -7.31 15.92 -9.34
C PHE A 68 -6.31 17.08 -9.36
N ASP A 69 -6.73 18.22 -8.83
CA ASP A 69 -5.78 19.19 -8.32
C ASP A 69 -5.47 18.80 -6.87
N PRO A 70 -4.31 18.16 -6.57
CA PRO A 70 -3.98 17.73 -5.22
C PRO A 70 -3.89 18.91 -4.23
N TYR A 71 -3.76 20.15 -4.71
CA TYR A 71 -3.79 21.34 -3.85
C TYR A 71 -5.21 21.77 -3.47
N ASN A 72 -6.25 21.26 -4.14
CA ASN A 72 -7.64 21.66 -3.94
C ASN A 72 -8.51 20.63 -3.20
N VAL A 73 -7.97 19.48 -2.80
CA VAL A 73 -8.75 18.48 -2.05
C VAL A 73 -7.91 17.79 -0.95
N PRO A 74 -7.42 18.53 0.07
CA PRO A 74 -6.67 17.96 1.19
C PRO A 74 -7.43 16.84 1.92
N GLU A 75 -8.76 16.87 1.87
CA GLU A 75 -9.68 15.86 2.41
C GLU A 75 -9.43 14.46 1.85
N LEU A 76 -8.96 14.34 0.60
CA LEU A 76 -8.67 13.06 -0.02
C LEU A 76 -7.27 12.54 0.32
N GLN A 77 -6.40 13.38 0.88
CA GLN A 77 -5.04 13.01 1.25
C GLN A 77 -4.93 12.58 2.71
N ASP A 78 -5.75 13.17 3.59
CA ASP A 78 -5.88 12.74 4.97
C ASP A 78 -6.81 11.52 5.07
N LYS A 79 -6.27 10.37 5.48
CA LYS A 79 -7.03 9.12 5.57
C LYS A 79 -8.18 9.19 6.56
N LEU A 80 -8.03 9.95 7.65
CA LEU A 80 -9.08 10.10 8.66
C LEU A 80 -10.21 10.93 8.07
N LEU A 81 -9.88 12.10 7.53
CA LEU A 81 -10.85 13.01 6.92
C LEU A 81 -11.58 12.34 5.74
N PHE A 82 -10.85 11.57 4.93
CA PHE A 82 -11.42 10.75 3.87
C PHE A 82 -12.44 9.74 4.42
N SER A 83 -12.09 9.00 5.47
CA SER A 83 -12.98 8.02 6.10
C SER A 83 -14.27 8.68 6.62
N GLU A 84 -14.14 9.81 7.31
CA GLU A 84 -15.26 10.59 7.84
C GLU A 84 -16.19 11.11 6.73
N ILE A 85 -15.62 11.60 5.62
CA ILE A 85 -16.40 12.07 4.47
C ILE A 85 -17.15 10.92 3.80
N MET A 86 -16.50 9.77 3.62
CA MET A 86 -17.14 8.60 3.03
C MET A 86 -18.32 8.13 3.90
N GLU A 87 -18.12 8.03 5.22
CA GLU A 87 -19.18 7.67 6.17
C GLU A 87 -20.34 8.68 6.16
N LYS A 88 -20.04 9.99 6.21
CA LYS A 88 -21.06 11.05 6.15
C LYS A 88 -21.91 11.00 4.89
N ASN A 89 -21.36 10.53 3.79
CA ASN A 89 -22.06 10.41 2.50
C ASN A 89 -22.65 9.02 2.25
N ASN A 90 -22.64 8.11 3.24
CA ASN A 90 -23.09 6.72 3.10
C ASN A 90 -22.37 5.95 1.98
N LEU A 91 -21.10 6.30 1.72
CA LEU A 91 -20.26 5.60 0.76
C LEU A 91 -19.46 4.52 1.47
N GLU A 92 -19.49 3.31 0.92
CA GLU A 92 -18.67 2.21 1.43
C GLU A 92 -17.18 2.52 1.23
N SER A 93 -16.42 2.44 2.30
CA SER A 93 -14.97 2.59 2.29
C SER A 93 -14.31 1.63 3.28
N PRO A 94 -13.02 1.31 3.11
CA PRO A 94 -12.28 0.54 4.11
C PRO A 94 -12.30 1.27 5.46
N ARG A 95 -12.79 0.59 6.51
CA ARG A 95 -12.87 1.16 7.85
C ARG A 95 -11.48 1.32 8.47
N THR A 96 -11.20 2.52 8.99
CA THR A 96 -9.99 2.78 9.77
C THR A 96 -10.11 2.09 11.14
N ARG A 97 -9.27 1.09 11.41
CA ARG A 97 -9.25 0.36 12.70
C ARG A 97 -8.38 1.01 13.76
N MET A 98 -7.29 1.66 13.34
CA MET A 98 -6.36 2.32 14.24
C MET A 98 -5.72 3.51 13.52
N LEU A 99 -5.55 4.61 14.24
CA LEU A 99 -4.87 5.82 13.80
C LEU A 99 -3.65 6.06 14.68
N SER A 100 -2.54 6.48 14.08
CA SER A 100 -1.38 7.02 14.82
C SER A 100 -1.30 8.52 14.58
N SER A 101 -1.32 9.32 15.64
CA SER A 101 -1.15 10.78 15.58
C SER A 101 -0.26 11.25 16.72
N ASN A 102 0.78 12.04 16.41
CA ASN A 102 1.74 12.59 17.37
C ASN A 102 2.33 11.55 18.35
N GLY A 103 2.66 10.35 17.83
CA GLY A 103 3.22 9.25 18.63
C GLY A 103 2.23 8.54 19.54
N LYS A 104 0.93 8.82 19.41
CA LYS A 104 -0.16 8.16 20.13
C LYS A 104 -1.02 7.33 19.18
N PHE A 105 -1.55 6.23 19.68
CA PHE A 105 -2.43 5.35 18.90
C PHE A 105 -3.88 5.50 19.35
N TYR A 106 -4.82 5.50 18.42
CA TYR A 106 -6.24 5.64 18.68
C TYR A 106 -7.02 4.55 17.96
N GLN A 107 -8.02 3.97 18.61
CA GLN A 107 -9.02 3.08 18.01
C GLN A 107 -10.40 3.70 18.21
N GLY A 108 -10.98 4.23 17.14
CA GLY A 108 -12.09 5.17 17.25
C GLY A 108 -11.67 6.38 18.09
N ASN A 109 -12.43 6.69 19.15
CA ASN A 109 -12.15 7.80 20.05
C ASN A 109 -11.28 7.40 21.27
N ASN A 110 -10.87 6.14 21.38
CA ASN A 110 -10.12 5.64 22.54
C ASN A 110 -8.62 5.75 22.27
N LEU A 111 -7.89 6.38 23.18
CA LEU A 111 -6.42 6.38 23.21
C LEU A 111 -5.94 5.00 23.66
N ILE A 112 -4.97 4.44 22.93
CA ILE A 112 -4.31 3.17 23.23
C ILE A 112 -2.84 3.47 23.53
N GLU A 113 -2.42 3.07 24.72
CA GLU A 113 -1.01 3.11 25.10
C GLU A 113 -0.34 1.83 24.61
N LEU A 114 0.46 1.96 23.55
CA LEU A 114 1.25 0.85 23.01
C LEU A 114 2.73 1.07 23.35
N SER A 115 3.31 0.08 24.03
CA SER A 115 4.76 -0.05 24.13
C SER A 115 5.31 -0.77 22.89
N THR A 116 6.60 -0.61 22.62
CA THR A 116 7.30 -1.32 21.53
C THR A 116 7.15 -2.84 21.64
N GLU A 117 7.11 -3.37 22.86
CA GLU A 117 6.99 -4.80 23.16
C GLU A 117 5.61 -5.34 22.80
N ASN A 118 4.55 -4.58 23.09
CA ASN A 118 3.18 -5.02 22.93
C ASN A 118 2.58 -4.68 21.57
N PHE A 119 3.24 -3.80 20.79
CA PHE A 119 2.75 -3.35 19.49
C PHE A 119 2.53 -4.50 18.50
N SER A 120 3.45 -5.47 18.45
CA SER A 120 3.35 -6.60 17.52
C SER A 120 2.17 -7.52 17.82
N VAL A 121 1.93 -7.78 19.11
CA VAL A 121 0.80 -8.60 19.59
C VAL A 121 -0.51 -7.90 19.24
N TYR A 122 -0.61 -6.60 19.54
CA TYR A 122 -1.79 -5.81 19.25
C TYR A 122 -2.12 -5.75 17.75
N LEU A 123 -1.09 -5.66 16.89
CA LEU A 123 -1.29 -5.73 15.44
C LEU A 123 -1.82 -7.09 14.98
N GLN A 124 -1.38 -8.20 15.60
CA GLN A 124 -1.90 -9.53 15.28
C GLN A 124 -3.38 -9.65 15.64
N GLU A 125 -3.78 -9.16 16.82
CA GLU A 125 -5.18 -9.14 17.26
C GLU A 125 -6.07 -8.41 16.26
N ILE A 126 -5.67 -7.20 15.82
CA ILE A 126 -6.43 -6.44 14.81
C ILE A 126 -6.55 -7.20 13.48
N ILE A 127 -5.49 -7.87 13.05
CA ILE A 127 -5.48 -8.64 11.80
C ILE A 127 -6.42 -9.85 11.90
N GLU A 128 -6.40 -10.57 13.03
CA GLU A 128 -7.27 -11.72 13.27
C GLU A 128 -8.75 -11.33 13.38
N GLU A 129 -9.06 -10.23 14.08
CA GLU A 129 -10.40 -9.67 14.11
C GLU A 129 -10.91 -9.29 12.71
N THR A 130 -10.03 -8.79 11.86
CA THR A 130 -10.39 -8.40 10.49
C THR A 130 -10.67 -9.62 9.62
N ARG A 131 -9.92 -10.71 9.79
CA ARG A 131 -10.12 -11.98 9.06
C ARG A 131 -11.36 -12.74 9.49
N SER A 132 -11.76 -12.64 10.75
CA SER A 132 -12.94 -13.34 11.29
C SER A 132 -14.27 -12.67 10.92
N LYS A 133 -14.25 -11.39 10.53
CA LYS A 133 -15.44 -10.60 10.14
C LYS A 133 -15.61 -10.44 8.62
N SER A 134 -14.70 -10.98 7.81
CA SER A 134 -14.75 -11.01 6.33
C SER A 134 -15.19 -12.38 5.83
#